data_AF-A0A9D3AN36-F1
#
_entry.id   AF-A0A9D3AN36-F1
#
_cell.length_a   1.000
_cell.length_b   1.000
_cell.length_c   1.000
_cell.angle_alpha   90.00
_cell.angle_beta   90.00
_cell.angle_gamma   90.00
#
_symmetry.space_group_name_H-M   'P 1'
#
loop_
_entity.id
_entity.type
_entity.pdbx_description
1 polymer ?
#
loop_
_entity_poly.entity_id
_entity_poly.type
_entity_poly.pdbx_seq_one_letter_code
_entity_poly.pdbx_strand_id
1 'polypeptide(L)' 'MSEDGYLFAYYKDGYFNKLYRSRESVYSEFSVELVAEPADAGFVNGSGYYLFGDRAQLNASPS' A
#
# COMPACT_ATOMS: atom_id res chain seq x y z
N MET A 1 -3.34 15.32 -0.39
CA MET A 1 -4.45 14.63 0.29
C MET A 1 -4.04 14.50 1.76
N SER A 2 -4.85 14.98 2.70
CA SER A 2 -4.46 15.04 4.12
C SER A 2 -4.37 13.63 4.73
N GLU A 3 -3.34 13.39 5.54
CA GLU A 3 -3.05 12.11 6.25
C GLU A 3 -4.18 11.64 7.19
N ASP A 4 -5.16 12.49 7.49
CA ASP A 4 -6.10 12.29 8.61
C ASP A 4 -7.42 11.59 8.27
N GLY A 5 -7.64 11.20 7.01
CA GLY A 5 -8.87 10.53 6.56
C GLY A 5 -10.11 11.46 6.54
N TYR A 6 -11.22 10.97 5.99
CA TYR A 6 -12.48 11.71 5.99
C TYR A 6 -13.18 11.60 7.34
N LEU A 7 -13.58 12.74 7.89
CA LEU A 7 -14.48 12.84 9.03
C LEU A 7 -15.91 12.87 8.48
N PHE A 8 -16.72 11.85 8.79
CA PHE A 8 -18.16 11.90 8.53
C PHE A 8 -18.90 12.20 9.84
N ALA A 9 -19.73 13.23 9.80
CA ALA A 9 -20.74 13.48 10.81
C ALA A 9 -22.09 13.07 10.22
N TYR A 10 -22.84 12.24 10.92
CA TYR A 10 -24.25 12.02 10.58
C TYR A 10 -25.13 12.82 11.54
N TYR A 11 -26.15 13.47 10.97
CA TYR A 11 -27.15 14.18 11.76
C TYR A 11 -28.23 13.17 12.16
N LYS A 12 -28.43 12.99 13.47
CA LYS A 12 -29.49 12.15 14.01
C LYS A 12 -30.05 12.81 15.25
N ASP A 13 -31.38 12.91 15.33
CA ASP A 13 -32.11 13.43 16.48
C ASP A 13 -31.69 14.83 16.95
N GLY A 14 -31.34 15.72 16.03
CA GLY A 14 -31.01 17.12 16.37
C GLY A 14 -29.53 17.36 16.73
N TYR A 15 -28.73 16.31 16.83
CA TYR A 15 -27.33 16.37 17.27
C TYR A 15 -26.38 15.82 16.21
N PHE A 16 -25.21 16.45 16.09
CA PHE A 16 -24.07 15.87 15.38
C PHE A 16 -23.50 14.75 16.25
N ASN A 17 -23.76 13.50 15.88
CA ASN A 17 -23.22 12.37 16.62
C ASN A 17 -21.78 12.10 16.18
N LYS A 18 -20.95 11.82 17.21
CA LYS A 18 -19.52 11.46 17.25
C LYS A 18 -18.81 11.32 15.89
N LEU A 19 -17.71 12.05 15.74
CA LEU A 19 -16.79 11.92 14.61
C LEU A 19 -16.18 10.51 14.57
N TYR A 20 -16.45 9.77 13.50
CA TYR A 20 -15.77 8.50 13.23
C TYR A 20 -14.64 8.78 12.24
N ARG A 21 -13.41 8.47 12.65
CA ARG A 21 -12.27 8.43 11.73
C ARG A 21 -12.44 7.19 10.87
N SER A 22 -12.53 7.34 9.55
CA SER A 22 -12.33 6.24 8.61
C SER A 22 -10.96 5.63 8.91
N ARG A 23 -10.92 4.47 9.57
CA ARG A 23 -9.67 3.80 9.99
C ARG A 23 -8.95 3.14 8.81
N GLU A 24 -9.57 3.07 7.65
CA GLU A 24 -9.03 2.36 6.51
C GLU A 24 -8.59 3.37 5.45
N SER A 25 -7.34 3.82 5.56
CA SER A 25 -6.64 4.30 4.39
C SER A 25 -6.49 3.09 3.47
N VAL A 26 -7.43 2.90 2.54
CA VAL A 26 -7.33 1.91 1.48
C VAL A 26 -6.24 2.40 0.53
N TYR A 27 -4.98 2.15 0.88
CA TYR A 27 -3.89 2.29 -0.06
C TYR A 27 -3.99 1.12 -1.03
N SER A 28 -4.00 1.40 -2.33
CA SER A 28 -3.90 0.34 -3.33
C SER A 28 -2.59 -0.41 -3.11
N GLU A 29 -2.69 -1.71 -2.87
CA GLU A 29 -1.56 -2.62 -2.75
C GLU A 29 -1.23 -3.20 -4.15
N PHE A 30 0.06 -3.30 -4.45
CA PHE A 30 0.59 -3.82 -5.71
C PHE A 30 1.53 -4.97 -5.43
N SER A 31 1.29 -6.12 -6.07
CA SER A 31 2.23 -7.24 -6.08
C SER A 31 3.33 -7.00 -7.10
N VAL A 32 4.58 -7.09 -6.67
CA VAL A 32 5.78 -7.04 -7.51
C VAL A 32 6.46 -8.41 -7.47
N GLU A 33 6.58 -9.02 -8.63
CA GLU A 33 7.25 -10.31 -8.82
C GLU A 33 8.53 -10.13 -9.65
N LEU A 34 9.57 -10.88 -9.31
CA LEU A 34 10.86 -10.86 -10.00
C LEU A 34 11.23 -12.28 -10.44
N VAL A 35 11.75 -12.41 -11.65
CA VAL A 35 12.19 -13.68 -12.23
C VAL A 35 13.59 -13.50 -12.80
N ALA A 36 14.49 -14.44 -12.51
CA ALA A 36 15.76 -14.57 -13.24
C ALA A 36 15.51 -15.39 -14.51
N GLU A 37 15.94 -14.88 -15.66
CA GLU A 37 15.85 -15.61 -16.94
C GLU A 37 17.23 -15.66 -17.64
N PRO A 38 17.81 -16.87 -17.84
CA PRO A 38 17.33 -18.18 -17.39
C PRO A 38 17.27 -18.34 -15.86
N ALA A 39 16.50 -19.32 -15.39
CA ALA A 39 16.18 -19.49 -13.96
C ALA A 39 17.41 -19.70 -13.07
N ASP A 40 18.53 -20.12 -13.64
CA ASP A 40 19.83 -20.35 -13.02
C ASP A 40 20.85 -19.24 -13.29
N ALA A 41 20.47 -18.15 -13.97
CA ALA A 41 21.38 -17.04 -14.29
C ALA A 41 21.83 -16.22 -13.08
N GLY A 42 21.15 -16.36 -11.94
CA GLY A 42 21.44 -15.56 -10.77
C GLY A 42 20.30 -15.47 -9.76
N PHE A 43 20.44 -14.53 -8.85
CA PHE A 43 19.48 -14.25 -7.78
C PHE A 43 18.88 -12.84 -7.95
N VAL A 44 17.57 -12.74 -7.69
CA VAL A 44 16.81 -11.48 -7.69
C VAL A 44 16.18 -11.25 -6.32
N ASN A 45 16.12 -9.99 -5.87
CA ASN A 45 15.56 -9.59 -4.58
C ASN A 45 14.75 -8.29 -4.70
N GLY A 46 13.71 -8.15 -3.88
CA GLY A 46 12.79 -7.01 -3.92
C GLY A 46 11.39 -7.34 -4.45
N SER A 47 11.03 -8.62 -4.54
CA SER A 47 9.64 -9.02 -4.75
C SER A 47 8.82 -8.84 -3.46
N GLY A 48 7.55 -8.51 -3.58
CA GLY A 48 6.65 -8.33 -2.44
C GLY A 48 5.43 -7.50 -2.76
N TYR A 49 4.68 -7.13 -1.72
CA TYR A 49 3.56 -6.23 -1.81
C TYR A 49 3.99 -4.82 -1.40
N TYR A 50 3.59 -3.83 -2.19
CA TYR A 50 3.94 -2.43 -2.01
C TYR A 50 2.70 -1.56 -2.05
N LEU A 51 2.66 -0.52 -1.23
CA LEU A 51 1.58 0.45 -1.26
C LEU A 51 1.82 1.49 -2.35
N PHE A 52 0.73 2.11 -2.82
CA PHE A 52 0.83 3.28 -3.69
C PHE A 52 1.73 4.35 -3.09
N GLY A 53 2.80 4.70 -3.81
CA GLY A 53 3.77 5.72 -3.40
C GLY A 53 5.04 5.17 -2.73
N ASP A 54 5.09 3.88 -2.42
CA ASP A 54 6.29 3.24 -1.92
C ASP A 54 7.41 3.25 -2.97
N ARG A 55 8.65 3.38 -2.51
CA ARG A 55 9.84 3.16 -3.32
C ARG A 55 10.39 1.76 -3.04
N ALA A 56 10.26 0.86 -4.00
CA ALA A 56 10.90 -0.45 -3.95
C ALA A 56 12.34 -0.38 -4.47
N GLN A 57 13.27 -1.04 -3.79
CA GLN A 57 14.62 -1.30 -4.31
C GLN A 57 14.69 -2.75 -4.81
N LEU A 58 15.00 -2.92 -6.08
CA LEU A 58 15.15 -4.21 -6.73
C LEU A 58 16.63 -4.46 -7.01
N ASN A 59 17.13 -5.62 -6.62
CA ASN A 59 18.53 -6.00 -6.83
C ASN A 59 18.61 -7.31 -7.60
N ALA A 60 19.58 -7.39 -8.52
CA ALA A 60 19.91 -8.60 -9.26
C ALA A 60 21.41 -8.87 -9.15
N SER A 61 21.79 -10.14 -8.99
CA SER A 61 23.18 -10.56 -8.92
C SER A 61 23.38 -11.83 -9.75
N PRO A 62 24.32 -11.85 -10.72
CA PRO A 62 24.64 -13.05 -11.47
C PRO A 62 25.28 -14.12 -10.58
N SER A 63 25.13 -15.39 -10.94
CA SER A 63 25.82 -16.53 -10.32
C SER A 63 27.04 -16.97 -11.12
#